data_AF-A0A3D4YFD2-F1
#
_entry.id   AF-A0A3D4YFD2-F1
#
_cell.length_a   1.000
_cell.length_b   1.000
_cell.length_c   1.000
_cell.angle_alpha   90.00
_cell.angle_beta   90.00
_cell.angle_gamma   90.00
#
_symmetry.space_group_name_H-M   'P 1'
#
loop_
_entity.id
_entity.type
_entity.pdbx_description
1 polymer ?
#
loop_
_entity_poly.entity_id
_entity_poly.type
_entity_poly.pdbx_seq_one_letter_code
_entity_poly.pdbx_strand_id
1 'polypeptide(L)'
;MPFRYTDKGWYWGTKGPFATKAKALQVARAAHASGFQEESIMKYTIQDFVMCLLHAVTNTHILHLQSRSYSEHMALGSFYESLEDLADSYIEAYQGKFGIIENYAAAYTLPDQPLQYLIGLSEYVTAARVELPNESELQNIIDEIASLIDSTIYKLRFLK
;
A
#
# COMPACT_ATOMS: atom_id res chain seq x y z
N MET A 1 10.30 11.82 12.65
CA MET A 1 11.16 12.35 13.74
C MET A 1 10.55 13.65 14.27
N PRO A 2 10.17 13.76 15.55
CA PRO A 2 9.23 14.80 15.99
C PRO A 2 9.84 16.18 16.25
N PHE A 3 11.15 16.31 16.53
CA PHE A 3 11.78 17.61 16.80
C PHE A 3 12.94 17.91 15.86
N ARG A 4 12.95 19.12 15.27
CA ARG A 4 14.03 19.61 14.39
C ARG A 4 14.47 21.01 14.81
N TYR A 5 15.76 21.31 14.73
CA TYR A 5 16.28 22.67 14.90
C TYR A 5 16.75 23.22 13.54
N THR A 6 16.39 24.45 13.22
CA THR A 6 16.91 25.17 12.05
C THR A 6 17.44 26.56 12.44
N ASP A 7 18.01 27.26 11.47
CA ASP A 7 18.35 28.70 11.53
C ASP A 7 17.24 29.60 12.07
N LYS A 8 15.98 29.19 11.90
CA LYS A 8 14.78 29.92 12.35
C LYS A 8 14.30 29.51 13.73
N GLY A 9 14.80 28.42 14.31
CA GLY A 9 14.45 27.93 15.65
C GLY A 9 14.05 26.46 15.70
N TRP A 10 13.40 26.05 16.81
CA TRP A 10 12.93 24.69 17.06
C TRP A 10 11.58 24.42 16.41
N TYR A 11 11.37 23.21 15.90
CA TYR A 11 10.13 22.76 15.30
C TYR A 11 9.67 21.45 15.95
N TRP A 12 8.34 21.27 16.04
CA TRP A 12 7.67 20.02 16.35
C TRP A 12 6.74 19.65 15.19
N GLY A 13 7.09 18.63 14.40
CA GLY A 13 6.42 18.35 13.12
C GLY A 13 6.45 19.56 12.17
N THR A 14 5.29 19.97 11.66
CA THR A 14 5.11 21.21 10.86
C THR A 14 4.94 22.47 11.71
N LYS A 15 4.84 22.35 13.05
CA LYS A 15 4.63 23.49 13.95
C LYS A 15 5.95 24.09 14.41
N GLY A 16 6.05 25.42 14.30
CA GLY A 16 7.24 26.21 14.64
C GLY A 16 7.37 27.41 13.69
N PRO A 17 8.47 28.18 13.77
CA PRO A 17 9.59 28.00 14.67
C PRO A 17 9.28 28.42 16.12
N PHE A 18 9.92 27.75 17.07
CA PHE A 18 9.92 28.05 18.50
C PHE A 18 11.30 28.50 18.93
N ALA A 19 11.38 29.56 19.74
CA ALA A 19 12.66 30.09 20.22
C ALA A 19 13.47 29.08 21.04
N THR A 20 12.82 28.13 21.72
CA THR A 20 13.49 27.12 22.57
C THR A 20 12.89 25.74 22.41
N LYS A 21 13.72 24.71 22.61
CA LYS A 21 13.29 23.30 22.67
C LYS A 21 12.21 23.07 23.72
N ALA A 22 12.31 23.76 24.87
CA ALA A 22 11.34 23.69 25.94
C ALA A 22 9.94 24.12 25.49
N LYS A 23 9.85 25.17 24.65
CA LYS A 23 8.57 25.62 24.10
C LYS A 23 7.99 24.62 23.10
N ALA A 24 8.83 24.04 22.24
CA ALA A 24 8.41 22.96 21.33
C ALA A 24 7.89 21.73 22.12
N LEU A 25 8.56 21.37 23.21
CA LEU A 25 8.14 20.27 24.09
C LEU A 25 6.80 20.55 24.80
N GLN A 26 6.58 21.80 25.22
CA GLN A 26 5.33 22.22 25.84
C GLN A 26 4.16 22.10 24.86
N VAL A 27 4.36 22.50 23.59
CA VAL A 27 3.34 22.39 22.53
C VAL A 27 3.05 20.93 22.22
N ALA A 28 4.07 20.08 22.12
CA ALA A 28 3.90 18.64 21.92
C ALA A 28 3.10 18.00 23.07
N ARG A 29 3.44 18.32 24.33
CA ARG A 29 2.72 17.83 25.52
C ARG A 29 1.27 18.32 25.56
N ALA A 30 1.02 19.58 25.19
CA ALA A 30 -0.32 20.14 25.13
C ALA A 30 -1.16 19.47 24.03
N ALA A 31 -0.57 19.18 22.87
CA ALA A 31 -1.25 18.46 21.79
C ALA A 31 -1.61 17.02 22.22
N HIS A 32 -0.68 16.28 22.80
CA HIS A 32 -0.99 14.95 23.34
C HIS A 32 -2.07 14.98 24.45
N ALA A 33 -2.05 16.01 25.31
CA ALA A 33 -3.06 16.19 26.35
C ALA A 33 -4.45 16.58 25.79
N SER A 34 -4.52 17.21 24.63
CA SER A 34 -5.78 17.55 23.95
C SER A 34 -6.33 16.43 23.07
N GLY A 35 -5.78 15.21 23.16
CA GLY A 35 -6.19 14.09 22.31
C GLY A 35 -5.77 14.24 20.85
N PHE A 36 -4.76 15.08 20.56
CA PHE A 36 -4.16 15.13 19.23
C PHE A 36 -3.50 13.77 18.97
N GLN A 37 -4.17 12.94 18.17
CA GLN A 37 -3.50 11.88 17.45
C GLN A 37 -2.68 12.60 16.37
N GLU A 38 -1.36 12.47 16.44
CA GLU A 38 -0.51 12.85 15.34
C GLU A 38 -1.06 12.10 14.12
N GLU A 39 -1.56 12.83 13.12
CA GLU A 39 -1.95 12.23 11.85
C GLU A 39 -0.71 11.46 11.39
N SER A 40 -0.77 10.14 11.51
CA SER A 40 0.23 9.26 10.98
C SER A 40 0.31 9.60 9.50
N ILE A 41 1.39 10.25 9.09
CA ILE A 41 1.68 10.55 7.68
C ILE A 41 2.09 9.24 6.96
N MET A 42 1.52 8.10 7.36
CA MET A 42 1.53 6.90 6.54
C MET A 42 0.34 7.05 5.60
N LYS A 43 0.64 7.32 4.34
CA LYS A 43 -0.34 7.32 3.25
C LYS A 43 -0.91 5.92 3.04
N TYR A 44 -0.20 4.87 3.44
CA TYR A 44 -0.61 3.49 3.26
C TYR A 44 -0.49 2.70 4.56
N THR A 45 -1.60 2.10 5.00
CA THR A 45 -1.61 1.15 6.12
C THR A 45 -1.50 -0.29 5.63
N ILE A 46 -1.20 -1.23 6.54
CA ILE A 46 -1.24 -2.67 6.20
C ILE A 46 -2.65 -3.10 5.77
N GLN A 47 -3.69 -2.56 6.40
CA GLN A 47 -5.08 -2.80 6.02
C GLN A 47 -5.34 -2.36 4.58
N ASP A 48 -4.88 -1.16 4.20
CA ASP A 48 -5.05 -0.64 2.85
C ASP A 48 -4.36 -1.53 1.82
N PHE A 49 -3.12 -1.95 2.11
CA PHE A 49 -2.35 -2.79 1.21
C PHE A 49 -3.02 -4.16 1.01
N VAL A 50 -3.42 -4.82 2.10
CA VAL A 50 -4.12 -6.12 2.03
C VAL A 50 -5.44 -5.99 1.27
N MET A 51 -6.24 -4.96 1.58
CA MET A 51 -7.48 -4.72 0.83
C MET A 51 -7.24 -4.44 -0.64
N CYS A 52 -6.15 -3.73 -0.99
CA CYS A 52 -5.77 -3.50 -2.37
C CYS A 52 -5.50 -4.81 -3.12
N LEU A 53 -4.73 -5.73 -2.53
CA LEU A 53 -4.42 -7.04 -3.14
C LEU A 53 -5.69 -7.90 -3.31
N LEU A 54 -6.52 -8.00 -2.27
CA LEU A 54 -7.76 -8.78 -2.32
C LEU A 54 -8.76 -8.21 -3.36
N HIS A 55 -8.86 -6.88 -3.45
CA HIS A 55 -9.61 -6.25 -4.52
C HIS A 55 -8.98 -6.48 -5.90
N ALA A 56 -7.66 -6.53 -6.02
CA ALA A 56 -6.99 -6.82 -7.29
C ALA A 56 -7.23 -8.23 -7.81
N VAL A 57 -7.33 -9.23 -6.92
CA VAL A 57 -7.79 -10.58 -7.26
C VAL A 57 -9.22 -10.51 -7.81
N THR A 58 -10.15 -9.92 -7.04
CA THR A 58 -11.57 -9.81 -7.41
C THR A 58 -11.75 -9.06 -8.73
N ASN A 59 -11.13 -7.89 -8.86
CA ASN A 59 -11.23 -7.02 -10.02
C ASN A 59 -10.67 -7.68 -11.27
N THR A 60 -9.50 -8.30 -11.17
CA THR A 60 -8.89 -8.97 -12.34
C THR A 60 -9.68 -10.20 -12.75
N HIS A 61 -10.28 -10.93 -11.81
CA HIS A 61 -11.19 -12.03 -12.13
C HIS A 61 -12.44 -11.53 -12.87
N ILE A 62 -13.06 -10.42 -12.43
CA ILE A 62 -14.20 -9.83 -13.15
C ILE A 62 -13.79 -9.38 -14.56
N LEU A 63 -12.65 -8.71 -14.70
CA LEU A 63 -12.13 -8.27 -16.00
C LEU A 63 -11.79 -9.47 -16.92
N HIS A 64 -11.27 -10.55 -16.36
CA HIS A 64 -11.04 -11.82 -17.06
C HIS A 64 -12.34 -12.38 -17.66
N LEU A 65 -13.42 -12.40 -16.88
CA LEU A 65 -14.74 -12.88 -17.33
C LEU A 65 -15.39 -11.95 -18.35
N GLN A 66 -15.08 -10.66 -18.32
CA GLN A 66 -15.59 -9.67 -19.27
C GLN A 66 -14.78 -9.58 -20.57
N SER A 67 -13.58 -10.18 -20.61
CA SER A 67 -12.70 -10.06 -21.76
C SER A 67 -13.28 -10.72 -23.02
N ARG A 68 -13.04 -10.07 -24.16
CA ARG A 68 -13.39 -10.58 -25.50
C ARG A 68 -12.15 -10.99 -26.31
N SER A 69 -10.95 -10.87 -25.74
CA SER A 69 -9.70 -11.34 -26.36
C SER A 69 -9.19 -12.56 -25.59
N TYR A 70 -8.88 -13.64 -26.31
CA TYR A 70 -8.38 -14.87 -25.69
C TYR A 70 -7.05 -14.66 -24.95
N SER A 71 -6.12 -13.92 -25.55
CA SER A 71 -4.82 -13.61 -24.94
C SER A 71 -4.97 -12.77 -23.67
N GLU A 72 -5.86 -11.77 -23.67
CA GLU A 72 -6.18 -11.01 -22.45
C GLU A 72 -6.83 -11.89 -21.38
N HIS A 73 -7.84 -12.67 -21.76
CA HIS A 73 -8.53 -13.59 -20.85
C HIS A 73 -7.52 -14.50 -20.13
N MET A 74 -6.62 -15.14 -20.88
CA MET A 74 -5.59 -16.00 -20.30
C MET A 74 -4.57 -15.23 -19.44
N ALA A 75 -4.18 -14.01 -19.84
CA ALA A 75 -3.24 -13.19 -19.08
C ALA A 75 -3.84 -12.76 -17.73
N LEU A 76 -5.09 -12.29 -17.72
CA LEU A 76 -5.80 -11.89 -16.51
C LEU A 76 -6.13 -13.11 -15.63
N GLY A 77 -6.46 -14.26 -16.23
CA GLY A 77 -6.70 -15.52 -15.53
C GLY A 77 -5.50 -15.95 -14.70
N SER A 78 -4.36 -16.09 -15.37
CA SER A 78 -3.09 -16.42 -14.70
C SER A 78 -2.66 -15.38 -13.67
N PHE A 79 -3.06 -14.11 -13.82
CA PHE A 79 -2.70 -13.06 -12.87
C PHE A 79 -3.48 -13.20 -11.56
N TYR A 80 -4.82 -13.32 -11.60
CA TYR A 80 -5.59 -13.32 -10.36
C TYR A 80 -5.35 -14.60 -9.54
N GLU A 81 -5.16 -15.75 -10.20
CA GLU A 81 -4.85 -17.02 -9.54
C GLU A 81 -3.52 -16.93 -8.78
N SER A 82 -2.45 -16.45 -9.43
CA SER A 82 -1.15 -16.29 -8.78
C SER A 82 -1.14 -15.18 -7.72
N LEU A 83 -1.93 -14.11 -7.92
CA LEU A 83 -2.00 -13.02 -6.95
C LEU A 83 -2.70 -13.44 -5.66
N GLU A 84 -3.70 -14.33 -5.73
CA GLU A 84 -4.38 -14.89 -4.57
C GLU A 84 -3.38 -15.59 -3.63
N ASP A 85 -2.57 -16.50 -4.18
CA ASP A 85 -1.54 -17.23 -3.42
C ASP A 85 -0.49 -16.29 -2.79
N LEU A 86 -0.05 -15.26 -3.54
CA LEU A 86 0.92 -14.28 -3.06
C LEU A 86 0.34 -13.36 -1.98
N ALA A 87 -0.93 -12.96 -2.13
CA ALA A 87 -1.61 -12.13 -1.16
C ALA A 87 -1.75 -12.87 0.17
N ASP A 88 -2.20 -14.12 0.15
CA ASP A 88 -2.30 -14.96 1.35
C ASP A 88 -0.92 -15.16 1.99
N SER A 89 0.10 -15.48 1.20
CA SER A 89 1.48 -15.63 1.69
C SER A 89 1.97 -14.36 2.41
N TYR A 90 1.71 -13.17 1.84
CA TYR A 90 2.08 -11.90 2.46
C TYR A 90 1.31 -11.67 3.77
N ILE A 91 0.00 -11.87 3.74
CA ILE A 91 -0.91 -11.64 4.87
C ILE A 91 -0.54 -12.56 6.04
N GLU A 92 -0.31 -13.84 5.78
CA GLU A 92 0.05 -14.84 6.79
C GLU A 92 1.45 -14.60 7.36
N ALA A 93 2.42 -14.27 6.52
CA ALA A 93 3.77 -13.91 6.98
C ALA A 93 3.74 -12.66 7.87
N TYR A 94 2.97 -11.64 7.49
CA TYR A 94 2.78 -10.44 8.31
C TYR A 94 2.12 -10.81 9.65
N GLN A 95 0.99 -11.53 9.62
CA GLN A 95 0.24 -11.86 10.83
C GLN A 95 1.02 -12.78 11.78
N GLY A 96 1.81 -13.71 11.24
CA GLY A 96 2.70 -14.56 12.03
C GLY A 96 3.76 -13.77 12.82
N LYS A 97 4.14 -12.58 12.33
CA LYS A 97 5.18 -11.73 12.95
C LYS A 97 4.63 -10.59 13.79
N PHE A 98 3.54 -9.96 13.36
CA PHE A 98 3.01 -8.73 13.96
C PHE A 98 1.66 -8.90 14.65
N GLY A 99 1.01 -10.06 14.50
CA GLY A 99 -0.31 -10.36 15.04
C GLY A 99 -1.44 -10.12 14.04
N ILE A 100 -2.66 -10.41 14.48
CA ILE A 100 -3.86 -10.41 13.62
C ILE A 100 -4.14 -9.01 13.07
N ILE A 101 -4.40 -8.93 11.77
CA ILE A 101 -4.86 -7.69 11.13
C ILE A 101 -6.36 -7.55 11.38
N GLU A 102 -6.76 -6.41 11.92
CA GLU A 102 -8.16 -6.07 12.19
C GLU A 102 -8.52 -4.74 11.50
N ASN A 103 -9.81 -4.40 11.52
CA ASN A 103 -10.35 -3.10 11.07
C ASN A 103 -10.15 -2.80 9.57
N TYR A 104 -10.43 -3.80 8.72
CA TYR A 104 -10.42 -3.63 7.27
C TYR A 104 -11.44 -2.58 6.78
N ALA A 105 -11.03 -1.77 5.80
CA ALA A 105 -11.92 -0.81 5.16
C ALA A 105 -12.97 -1.52 4.27
N ALA A 106 -14.21 -1.03 4.29
CA ALA A 106 -15.34 -1.62 3.54
C ALA A 106 -15.60 -0.95 2.18
N ALA A 107 -14.61 -0.29 1.58
CA ALA A 107 -14.77 0.43 0.32
C ALA A 107 -14.32 -0.43 -0.86
N TYR A 108 -15.14 -0.52 -1.91
CA TYR A 108 -14.84 -1.28 -3.12
C TYR A 108 -15.13 -0.46 -4.38
N THR A 109 -14.24 -0.57 -5.37
CA THR A 109 -14.38 0.09 -6.67
C THR A 109 -14.00 -0.89 -7.78
N LEU A 110 -14.90 -1.06 -8.75
CA LEU A 110 -14.69 -1.89 -9.92
C LEU A 110 -13.98 -1.09 -11.04
N PRO A 111 -12.85 -1.57 -11.59
CA PRO A 111 -12.21 -0.98 -12.75
C PRO A 111 -12.84 -1.45 -14.07
N ASP A 112 -12.63 -0.68 -15.14
CA ASP A 112 -13.14 -0.97 -16.48
C ASP A 112 -12.04 -1.27 -17.52
N GLN A 113 -10.83 -0.73 -17.35
CA GLN A 113 -9.71 -0.90 -18.27
C GLN A 113 -8.57 -1.75 -17.66
N PRO A 114 -8.38 -3.02 -18.08
CA PRO A 114 -7.41 -3.93 -17.45
C PRO A 114 -5.96 -3.42 -17.41
N LEU A 115 -5.46 -2.90 -18.54
CA LEU A 115 -4.08 -2.41 -18.62
C LEU A 115 -3.86 -1.18 -17.72
N GLN A 116 -4.79 -0.23 -17.71
CA GLN A 116 -4.67 0.96 -16.85
C GLN A 116 -4.79 0.59 -15.38
N TYR A 117 -5.67 -0.36 -15.05
CA TYR A 117 -5.82 -0.89 -13.72
C TYR A 117 -4.51 -1.50 -13.18
N LEU A 118 -3.85 -2.38 -13.95
CA LEU A 118 -2.58 -2.98 -13.51
C LEU A 118 -1.44 -1.98 -13.42
N ILE A 119 -1.40 -0.95 -14.29
CA ILE A 119 -0.41 0.13 -14.16
C ILE A 119 -0.61 0.88 -12.83
N GLY A 120 -1.86 1.25 -12.52
CA GLY A 120 -2.18 1.90 -11.24
C GLY A 120 -1.87 1.01 -10.03
N LEU A 121 -2.10 -0.30 -10.15
CA LEU A 121 -1.72 -1.27 -9.12
C LEU A 121 -0.20 -1.33 -8.92
N SER A 122 0.59 -1.35 -10.00
CA SER A 122 2.06 -1.32 -9.94
C SER A 122 2.57 -0.06 -9.23
N GLU A 123 2.01 1.11 -9.57
CA GLU A 123 2.33 2.38 -8.92
C GLU A 123 1.96 2.37 -7.42
N TYR A 124 0.78 1.83 -7.08
CA TYR A 124 0.33 1.70 -5.71
C TYR A 124 1.26 0.78 -4.90
N VAL A 125 1.57 -0.42 -5.41
CA VAL A 125 2.46 -1.39 -4.74
C VAL A 125 3.84 -0.78 -4.51
N THR A 126 4.39 -0.08 -5.51
CA THR A 126 5.68 0.62 -5.40
C THR A 126 5.66 1.68 -4.32
N ALA A 127 4.58 2.47 -4.23
CA ALA A 127 4.46 3.53 -3.24
C ALA A 127 4.23 2.97 -1.82
N ALA A 128 3.35 1.97 -1.68
CA ALA A 128 3.04 1.34 -0.40
C ALA A 128 4.25 0.63 0.19
N ARG A 129 5.07 -0.02 -0.63
CA ARG A 129 6.30 -0.72 -0.22
C ARG A 129 7.21 0.11 0.68
N VAL A 130 7.31 1.42 0.44
CA VAL A 130 8.19 2.34 1.18
C VAL A 130 7.71 2.57 2.62
N GLU A 131 6.42 2.42 2.87
CA GLU A 131 5.78 2.67 4.17
C GLU A 131 5.47 1.38 4.94
N LEU A 132 5.42 0.24 4.24
CA LEU A 132 5.23 -1.08 4.82
C LEU A 132 6.48 -1.58 5.56
N PRO A 133 6.36 -2.62 6.41
CA PRO A 133 7.50 -3.17 7.14
C PRO A 133 8.63 -3.68 6.21
N ASN A 134 9.88 -3.54 6.65
CA ASN A 134 11.09 -3.77 5.84
C ASN A 134 11.71 -5.18 6.01
N GLU A 135 10.98 -6.09 6.62
CA GLU A 135 11.35 -7.48 6.79
C GLU A 135 11.61 -8.14 5.43
N SER A 136 12.75 -8.82 5.31
CA SER A 136 13.21 -9.37 4.04
C SER A 136 12.21 -10.36 3.43
N GLU A 137 11.55 -11.17 4.27
CA GLU A 137 10.53 -12.12 3.83
C GLU A 137 9.30 -11.43 3.24
N LEU A 138 8.87 -10.31 3.84
CA LEU A 138 7.74 -9.52 3.35
C LEU A 138 8.11 -8.75 2.08
N GLN A 139 9.31 -8.18 2.05
CA GLN A 139 9.82 -7.45 0.88
C GLN A 139 10.01 -8.39 -0.31
N ASN A 140 10.45 -9.63 -0.09
CA ASN A 140 10.55 -10.65 -1.15
C ASN A 140 9.18 -10.97 -1.76
N ILE A 141 8.14 -11.14 -0.93
CA ILE A 141 6.79 -11.40 -1.45
C ILE A 141 6.25 -10.19 -2.21
N ILE A 142 6.52 -8.96 -1.74
CA ILE A 142 6.18 -7.72 -2.49
C ILE A 142 6.91 -7.69 -3.85
N ASP A 143 8.17 -8.11 -3.92
CA ASP A 143 8.93 -8.21 -5.17
C ASP A 143 8.31 -9.22 -6.13
N GLU A 144 7.85 -10.36 -5.64
CA GLU A 144 7.14 -11.37 -6.43
C GLU A 144 5.80 -10.83 -6.97
N ILE A 145 5.04 -10.10 -6.14
CA ILE A 145 3.82 -9.40 -6.55
C ILE A 145 4.13 -8.37 -7.65
N ALA A 146 5.16 -7.54 -7.46
CA ALA A 146 5.56 -6.54 -8.45
C ALA A 146 5.96 -7.19 -9.79
N SER A 147 6.73 -8.29 -9.73
CA SER A 147 7.12 -9.05 -10.91
C SER A 147 5.92 -9.65 -11.65
N LEU A 148 4.94 -10.19 -10.92
CA LEU A 148 3.70 -10.70 -11.48
C LEU A 148 2.92 -9.60 -12.21
N ILE A 149 2.79 -8.41 -11.59
CA ILE A 149 2.13 -7.24 -12.19
C ILE A 149 2.85 -6.82 -13.47
N ASP A 150 4.16 -6.63 -13.44
CA ASP A 150 4.95 -6.17 -14.59
C ASP A 150 4.88 -7.15 -15.77
N SER A 151 4.97 -8.45 -15.49
CA SER A 151 4.84 -9.49 -16.52
C SER A 151 3.44 -9.51 -17.15
N THR A 152 2.41 -9.19 -16.38
CA THR A 152 1.03 -9.14 -16.87
C THR A 152 0.76 -7.87 -17.65
N ILE A 153 1.30 -6.73 -17.21
CA ILE A 153 1.31 -5.48 -17.99
C ILE A 153 1.96 -5.71 -19.36
N TYR A 154 3.09 -6.40 -19.41
CA TYR A 154 3.74 -6.76 -20.68
C TYR A 154 2.80 -7.57 -21.59
N LYS A 155 2.17 -8.63 -21.07
CA LYS A 155 1.19 -9.45 -21.82
C LYS A 155 0.04 -8.60 -22.36
N LEU A 156 -0.56 -7.76 -21.51
CA LEU A 156 -1.69 -6.91 -21.89
C LEU A 156 -1.31 -5.81 -22.89
N ARG A 157 -0.09 -5.29 -22.81
CA ARG A 157 0.39 -4.19 -23.65
C ARG A 157 0.82 -4.66 -25.04
N PHE A 158 1.42 -5.85 -25.13
CA PHE A 158 2.11 -6.28 -26.36
C PHE A 158 1.62 -7.61 -26.94
N LEU A 159 0.89 -8.42 -26.17
CA LEU A 159 0.44 -9.76 -26.59
C LEU A 159 -1.09 -9.91 -26.60
N LYS A 160 -1.84 -8.85 -26.24
CA LYS A 160 -3.31 -8.81 -26.24
C LYS A 160 -3.90 -8.69 -27.64
#